data_AF-A0A519EAQ3-F1
#
_entry.id   AF-A0A519EAQ3-F1
#
_cell.length_a   1.000
_cell.length_b   1.000
_cell.length_c   1.000
_cell.angle_alpha   90.00
_cell.angle_beta   90.00
_cell.angle_gamma   90.00
#
_symmetry.space_group_name_H-M   'P 1'
#
loop_
_entity.id
_entity.type
_entity.pdbx_description
1 polymer ?
#
loop_
_entity_poly.entity_id
_entity_poly.type
_entity_poly.pdbx_seq_one_letter_code
_entity_poly.pdbx_strand_id
1 'polypeptide(L)'
;MMKRALWTVLIAATAVTLTACGGGSTSPEVPVKARPAATSYWTMDSNNYINGGNTAQSTSSSTGTLITTVVVSTATINGGDQSNGAYSGSSIAFAFKGTPTDGIYTLVQDQSAFLAADPTTAPMLVNVNIGLAVTTGSSQYTATAGTVHAIRDQDGIFHFTTVAPVFVNKTLDVSGGVAGSPNVMTLNVADAY
;
A
#
# COMPACT_ATOMS: atom_id res chain seq x y z
N MET A 1 -72.35 -44.84 6.26
CA MET A 1 -72.63 -44.59 4.82
C MET A 1 -71.35 -44.11 4.15
N MET A 2 -70.88 -44.88 3.17
CA MET A 2 -69.71 -44.61 2.31
C MET A 2 -69.97 -43.45 1.33
N LYS A 3 -68.91 -42.72 0.96
CA LYS A 3 -68.59 -42.09 -0.35
C LYS A 3 -67.24 -41.39 -0.18
N ARG A 4 -66.08 -42.03 -0.41
CA ARG A 4 -65.34 -42.26 -1.68
C ARG A 4 -65.12 -41.03 -2.57
N ALA A 5 -63.82 -40.85 -2.91
CA ALA A 5 -63.18 -40.08 -4.00
C ALA A 5 -63.04 -38.58 -3.73
N LEU A 6 -61.85 -37.95 -3.78
CA LEU A 6 -60.86 -37.84 -4.87
C LEU A 6 -59.49 -37.44 -4.25
N TRP A 7 -58.41 -38.23 -4.34
CA TRP A 7 -57.25 -38.04 -5.26
C TRP A 7 -56.89 -36.55 -5.52
N THR A 8 -55.72 -36.03 -5.11
CA THR A 8 -54.48 -36.08 -5.92
C THR A 8 -53.23 -35.60 -5.11
N VAL A 9 -52.23 -36.48 -5.03
CA VAL A 9 -50.75 -36.30 -5.10
C VAL A 9 -50.12 -34.93 -4.76
N LEU A 10 -49.24 -34.91 -3.74
CA LEU A 10 -47.92 -34.27 -3.89
C LEU A 10 -46.86 -34.94 -2.98
N ILE A 11 -45.94 -35.64 -3.64
CA ILE A 11 -44.69 -36.17 -3.09
C ILE A 11 -43.60 -35.13 -3.37
N ALA A 12 -42.70 -34.90 -2.40
CA ALA A 12 -41.31 -34.40 -2.49
C ALA A 12 -41.04 -33.36 -1.38
N ALA A 13 -39.94 -33.36 -0.64
CA ALA A 13 -38.76 -34.20 -0.60
C ALA A 13 -38.11 -34.00 0.78
N THR A 14 -37.57 -35.08 1.33
CA THR A 14 -36.77 -35.08 2.55
C THR A 14 -35.40 -34.47 2.24
N ALA A 15 -35.15 -33.24 2.67
CA ALA A 15 -33.80 -32.66 2.69
C ALA A 15 -33.30 -32.64 4.14
N VAL A 16 -32.39 -33.57 4.43
CA VAL A 16 -31.58 -33.63 5.65
C VAL A 16 -30.67 -32.40 5.68
N THR A 17 -30.95 -31.44 6.56
CA THR A 17 -29.98 -30.41 6.91
C THR A 17 -29.17 -30.87 8.11
N LEU A 18 -27.95 -31.30 7.84
CA LEU A 18 -26.90 -31.48 8.83
C LEU A 18 -26.51 -30.09 9.38
N THR A 19 -26.96 -29.77 10.58
CA THR A 19 -26.43 -28.65 11.37
C THR A 19 -25.10 -29.08 11.99
N ALA A 20 -24.01 -28.84 11.26
CA ALA A 20 -22.66 -28.92 11.81
C ALA A 20 -22.41 -27.69 12.69
N CYS A 21 -22.06 -27.97 13.94
CA CYS A 21 -21.57 -27.01 14.93
C CYS A 21 -20.17 -26.54 14.51
N GLY A 22 -19.95 -25.23 14.47
CA GLY A 22 -18.66 -24.61 14.18
C GLY A 22 -18.55 -23.28 14.91
N GLY A 23 -18.45 -23.32 16.24
CA GLY A 23 -18.12 -22.15 17.05
C GLY A 23 -16.70 -21.69 16.73
N GLY A 24 -16.57 -20.66 15.89
CA GLY A 24 -15.34 -19.95 15.63
C GLY A 24 -15.41 -18.57 16.27
N SER A 25 -14.50 -18.33 17.21
CA SER A 25 -14.30 -17.06 17.91
C SER A 25 -14.35 -15.87 16.96
N THR A 26 -15.20 -14.89 17.26
CA THR A 26 -15.23 -13.59 16.59
C THR A 26 -13.99 -12.79 16.98
N SER A 27 -12.86 -13.08 16.33
CA SER A 27 -11.84 -12.04 16.15
C SER A 27 -12.47 -10.94 15.29
N PRO A 28 -12.43 -9.66 15.70
CA PRO A 28 -12.95 -8.59 14.87
C PRO A 28 -12.21 -8.61 13.54
N GLU A 29 -12.95 -8.93 12.49
CA GLU A 29 -12.50 -8.87 11.11
C GLU A 29 -12.18 -7.39 10.83
N VAL A 30 -10.90 -7.06 10.75
CA VAL A 30 -10.49 -5.71 10.32
C VAL A 30 -10.94 -5.58 8.87
N PRO A 31 -11.83 -4.63 8.53
CA PRO A 31 -12.32 -4.50 7.17
C PRO A 31 -11.14 -4.08 6.27
N VAL A 32 -10.62 -5.03 5.50
CA VAL A 32 -9.65 -4.74 4.45
C VAL A 32 -10.44 -4.12 3.31
N LYS A 33 -10.23 -2.83 3.06
CA LYS A 33 -10.78 -2.15 1.88
C LYS A 33 -10.35 -2.94 0.65
N ALA A 34 -11.30 -3.26 -0.24
CA ALA A 34 -11.00 -4.05 -1.43
C ALA A 34 -9.81 -3.48 -2.21
N ARG A 35 -8.94 -4.37 -2.71
CA ARG A 35 -7.78 -4.02 -3.52
C ARG A 35 -8.24 -3.14 -4.70
N PRO A 36 -7.62 -1.96 -4.96
CA PRO A 36 -7.96 -1.15 -6.11
C PRO A 36 -7.83 -1.93 -7.42
N ALA A 37 -8.71 -1.65 -8.39
CA ALA A 37 -8.57 -2.16 -9.76
C ALA A 37 -7.46 -1.45 -10.56
N ALA A 38 -6.78 -0.47 -9.96
CA ALA A 38 -5.67 0.26 -10.56
C ALA A 38 -4.40 -0.61 -10.60
N THR A 39 -3.56 -0.37 -11.61
CA THR A 39 -2.28 -1.07 -11.78
C THR A 39 -1.20 -0.50 -10.86
N SER A 40 -1.07 0.83 -10.75
CA SER A 40 -0.12 1.51 -9.85
C SER A 40 -0.79 2.07 -8.61
N TYR A 41 -0.52 1.45 -7.45
CA TYR A 41 -1.05 1.92 -6.18
C TYR A 41 -0.22 1.46 -4.96
N TRP A 42 -0.46 2.12 -3.83
CA TRP A 42 -0.02 1.66 -2.52
C TRP A 42 -1.16 1.84 -1.50
N THR A 43 -1.03 1.17 -0.36
CA THR A 43 -1.97 1.32 0.75
C THR A 43 -1.21 1.69 2.02
N MET A 44 -1.85 2.49 2.87
CA MET A 44 -1.45 2.69 4.26
C MET A 44 -2.62 2.26 5.13
N ASP A 45 -2.48 1.10 5.78
CA ASP A 45 -3.57 0.38 6.41
C ASP A 45 -4.77 0.23 5.45
N SER A 46 -5.93 0.81 5.80
CA SER A 46 -7.15 0.78 4.99
C SER A 46 -7.25 1.88 3.92
N ASN A 47 -6.30 2.82 3.87
CA ASN A 47 -6.31 3.91 2.88
C ASN A 47 -5.64 3.45 1.59
N ASN A 48 -6.29 3.70 0.46
CA ASN A 48 -5.80 3.30 -0.87
C ASN A 48 -5.34 4.53 -1.63
N TYR A 49 -4.13 4.50 -2.16
CA TYR A 49 -3.51 5.61 -2.88
C TYR A 49 -3.14 5.14 -4.28
N ILE A 50 -3.85 5.67 -5.28
CA ILE A 50 -3.64 5.34 -6.69
C ILE A 50 -2.75 6.43 -7.28
N ASN A 51 -1.76 6.07 -8.12
CA ASN A 51 -0.97 7.08 -8.82
C ASN A 51 -1.89 8.01 -9.63
N GLY A 52 -1.76 9.31 -9.42
CA GLY A 52 -2.52 10.34 -10.15
C GLY A 52 -1.92 10.73 -11.51
N GLY A 53 -0.91 10.00 -11.97
CA GLY A 53 -0.14 10.28 -13.19
C GLY A 53 1.02 11.24 -12.98
N ASN A 54 1.43 11.47 -11.72
CA ASN A 54 2.53 12.36 -11.37
C ASN A 54 3.66 11.57 -10.72
N THR A 55 4.66 11.23 -11.55
CA THR A 55 5.88 10.55 -11.11
C THR A 55 7.08 11.39 -11.51
N ALA A 56 8.06 11.48 -10.61
CA ALA A 56 9.34 12.12 -10.87
C ALA A 56 10.48 11.18 -10.50
N GLN A 57 11.53 11.20 -11.31
CA GLN A 57 12.76 10.46 -11.06
C GLN A 57 13.96 11.38 -11.14
N SER A 58 14.91 11.19 -10.23
CA SER A 58 16.22 11.83 -10.29
C SER A 58 17.29 10.82 -9.93
N THR A 59 18.40 10.83 -10.66
CA THR A 59 19.60 10.08 -10.32
C THR A 59 20.75 11.05 -10.15
N SER A 60 21.45 10.95 -9.02
CA SER A 60 22.59 11.81 -8.69
C SER A 60 23.79 10.98 -8.23
N SER A 61 24.98 11.57 -8.34
CA SER A 61 26.24 11.01 -7.86
C SER A 61 27.00 12.11 -7.12
N SER A 62 27.30 11.91 -5.84
CA SER A 62 28.16 12.83 -5.07
C SER A 62 29.43 12.16 -4.55
N THR A 63 29.45 10.84 -4.44
CA THR A 63 30.58 10.05 -3.89
C THR A 63 30.96 8.86 -4.76
N GLY A 64 30.64 8.90 -6.06
CA GLY A 64 30.85 7.78 -6.99
C GLY A 64 29.79 6.67 -6.86
N THR A 65 28.89 6.74 -5.88
CA THR A 65 27.69 5.91 -5.77
C THR A 65 26.52 6.63 -6.41
N LEU A 66 25.85 5.98 -7.37
CA LEU A 66 24.58 6.48 -7.91
C LEU A 66 23.47 6.31 -6.87
N ILE A 67 22.73 7.38 -6.61
CA ILE A 67 21.50 7.37 -5.83
C ILE A 67 20.37 7.77 -6.76
N THR A 68 19.42 6.87 -6.94
CA THR A 68 18.18 7.14 -7.69
C THR A 68 17.06 7.36 -6.69
N THR A 69 16.29 8.43 -6.88
CA THR A 69 15.07 8.73 -6.14
C THR A 69 13.91 8.76 -7.11
N VAL A 70 12.87 7.98 -6.83
CA VAL A 70 11.60 7.99 -7.56
C VAL A 70 10.51 8.40 -6.60
N VAL A 71 9.67 9.35 -7.00
CA VAL A 71 8.51 9.81 -6.24
C VAL A 71 7.26 9.56 -7.06
N VAL A 72 6.31 8.83 -6.49
CA VAL A 72 4.98 8.59 -7.05
C VAL A 72 3.97 9.38 -6.22
N SER A 73 3.07 10.11 -6.86
CA SER A 73 2.11 10.99 -6.18
C SER A 73 0.67 10.69 -6.60
N THR A 74 -0.27 10.83 -5.66
CA THR A 74 -1.70 10.79 -5.97
C THR A 74 -2.22 12.10 -6.56
N ALA A 75 -1.36 13.13 -6.68
CA ALA A 75 -1.73 14.39 -7.30
C ALA A 75 -2.19 14.19 -8.74
N THR A 76 -3.19 14.96 -9.17
CA THR A 76 -3.68 15.04 -10.54
C THR A 76 -3.78 16.51 -10.92
N ILE A 77 -3.93 16.81 -12.23
CA ILE A 77 -4.21 18.19 -12.69
C ILE A 77 -5.51 18.78 -12.11
N ASN A 78 -6.40 17.94 -11.55
CA ASN A 78 -7.70 18.30 -11.01
C ASN A 78 -7.76 18.22 -9.48
N GLY A 79 -6.62 18.20 -8.78
CA GLY A 79 -6.56 18.31 -7.32
C GLY A 79 -6.26 17.01 -6.56
N GLY A 80 -5.88 15.92 -7.25
CA GLY A 80 -5.39 14.68 -6.62
C GLY A 80 -6.47 13.77 -6.02
N ASP A 81 -6.03 12.72 -5.32
CA ASP A 81 -6.89 11.84 -4.53
C ASP A 81 -7.60 12.61 -3.41
N GLN A 82 -8.93 12.51 -3.37
CA GLN A 82 -9.80 13.09 -2.33
C GLN A 82 -10.58 12.01 -1.55
N SER A 83 -10.34 10.74 -1.82
CA SER A 83 -11.17 9.62 -1.35
C SER A 83 -10.86 9.18 0.09
N ASN A 84 -9.78 9.71 0.68
CA ASN A 84 -9.26 9.30 1.99
C ASN A 84 -9.44 10.39 3.08
N GLY A 85 -10.31 11.38 2.85
CA GLY A 85 -10.58 12.45 3.84
C GLY A 85 -9.32 13.22 4.22
N ALA A 86 -9.00 13.31 5.51
CA ALA A 86 -7.79 13.98 6.02
C ALA A 86 -6.46 13.33 5.57
N TYR A 87 -6.51 12.08 5.08
CA TYR A 87 -5.35 11.35 4.56
C TYR A 87 -5.14 11.58 3.05
N SER A 88 -6.05 12.33 2.41
CA SER A 88 -6.05 12.61 0.96
C SER A 88 -4.82 13.39 0.52
N GLY A 89 -4.38 13.14 -0.71
CA GLY A 89 -3.09 13.61 -1.21
C GLY A 89 -1.94 12.87 -0.53
N SER A 90 -1.26 12.01 -1.25
CA SER A 90 -0.13 11.27 -0.73
C SER A 90 0.96 11.18 -1.78
N SER A 91 2.19 11.06 -1.31
CA SER A 91 3.31 10.67 -2.15
C SER A 91 4.13 9.60 -1.45
N ILE A 92 4.68 8.70 -2.25
CA ILE A 92 5.66 7.71 -1.81
C ILE A 92 6.96 7.96 -2.56
N ALA A 93 8.07 7.97 -1.84
CA ALA A 93 9.40 8.18 -2.36
C ALA A 93 10.27 6.95 -2.08
N PHE A 94 10.91 6.43 -3.13
CA PHE A 94 11.87 5.35 -3.09
C PHE A 94 13.24 5.91 -3.43
N ALA A 95 14.18 5.91 -2.48
CA ALA A 95 15.57 6.26 -2.72
C ALA A 95 16.43 5.01 -2.57
N PHE A 96 17.22 4.68 -3.59
CA PHE A 96 18.04 3.47 -3.59
C PHE A 96 19.41 3.72 -4.20
N LYS A 97 20.39 2.93 -3.75
CA LYS A 97 21.78 2.98 -4.26
C LYS A 97 21.95 1.97 -5.40
N GLY A 98 22.65 2.40 -6.45
CA GLY A 98 22.90 1.60 -7.64
C GLY A 98 21.81 1.74 -8.72
N THR A 99 21.93 0.93 -9.76
CA THR A 99 21.04 0.93 -10.94
C THR A 99 20.78 -0.49 -11.50
N PRO A 100 20.48 -1.53 -10.69
CA PRO A 100 20.03 -2.79 -11.27
C PRO A 100 18.69 -2.59 -11.98
N THR A 101 18.54 -3.23 -13.14
CA THR A 101 17.32 -3.23 -13.96
C THR A 101 16.19 -4.02 -13.32
N ASP A 102 16.52 -4.91 -12.39
CA ASP A 102 15.60 -5.75 -11.63
C ASP A 102 16.33 -6.17 -10.34
N GLY A 103 15.70 -5.99 -9.17
CA GLY A 103 16.28 -6.48 -7.92
C GLY A 103 15.43 -6.31 -6.69
N ILE A 104 15.73 -7.10 -5.66
CA ILE A 104 15.15 -6.99 -4.33
C ILE A 104 16.06 -6.09 -3.49
N TYR A 105 15.49 -5.01 -2.98
CA TYR A 105 16.17 -4.04 -2.12
C TYR A 105 15.78 -4.25 -0.66
N THR A 106 16.74 -4.04 0.23
CA THR A 106 16.51 -4.08 1.68
C THR A 106 16.20 -2.69 2.21
N LEU A 107 15.09 -2.56 2.93
CA LEU A 107 14.68 -1.30 3.51
C LEU A 107 15.57 -0.92 4.70
N VAL A 108 15.93 0.36 4.75
CA VAL A 108 16.72 0.95 5.84
C VAL A 108 15.91 2.00 6.59
N GLN A 109 16.19 2.12 7.88
CA GLN A 109 15.35 2.84 8.85
C GLN A 109 15.28 4.37 8.69
N ASP A 110 16.32 5.00 8.16
CA ASP A 110 16.41 6.45 8.05
C ASP A 110 17.48 6.89 7.02
N GLN A 111 17.56 8.20 6.80
CA GLN A 111 18.52 8.79 5.87
C GLN A 111 19.98 8.55 6.26
N SER A 112 20.32 8.53 7.55
CA SER A 112 21.69 8.30 8.01
C SER A 112 22.13 6.86 7.72
N ALA A 113 21.26 5.89 8.06
CA ALA A 113 21.45 4.49 7.74
C ALA A 113 21.56 4.28 6.22
N PHE A 114 20.70 4.94 5.43
CA PHE A 114 20.76 4.90 3.97
C PHE A 114 22.10 5.40 3.44
N LEU A 115 22.58 6.57 3.92
CA LEU A 115 23.85 7.14 3.47
C LEU A 115 25.05 6.28 3.88
N ALA A 116 25.02 5.65 5.04
CA ALA A 116 26.07 4.76 5.53
C ALA A 116 26.07 3.36 4.90
N ALA A 117 24.94 2.89 4.37
CA ALA A 117 24.79 1.54 3.84
C ALA A 117 25.71 1.27 2.63
N ASP A 118 26.25 0.05 2.56
CA ASP A 118 27.02 -0.44 1.42
C ASP A 118 26.09 -0.60 0.20
N PRO A 119 26.40 0.00 -0.97
CA PRO A 119 25.60 -0.16 -2.18
C PRO A 119 25.38 -1.63 -2.61
N THR A 120 26.32 -2.52 -2.29
CA THR A 120 26.23 -3.95 -2.65
C THR A 120 25.13 -4.69 -1.90
N THR A 121 24.61 -4.13 -0.79
CA THR A 121 23.46 -4.70 -0.06
C THR A 121 22.12 -4.27 -0.63
N ALA A 122 22.12 -3.56 -1.77
CA ALA A 122 20.93 -2.98 -2.39
C ALA A 122 20.03 -2.25 -1.38
N PRO A 123 20.53 -1.24 -0.65
CA PRO A 123 19.73 -0.52 0.34
C PRO A 123 18.71 0.40 -0.33
N MET A 124 17.54 0.51 0.27
CA MET A 124 16.47 1.42 -0.15
C MET A 124 15.84 2.11 1.06
N LEU A 125 15.68 3.43 0.97
CA LEU A 125 14.89 4.24 1.88
C LEU A 125 13.52 4.48 1.27
N VAL A 126 12.47 4.22 2.03
CA VAL A 126 11.08 4.48 1.61
C VAL A 126 10.43 5.47 2.57
N ASN A 127 9.97 6.59 2.02
CA ASN A 127 9.22 7.61 2.76
C ASN A 127 7.83 7.77 2.15
N VAL A 128 6.80 7.85 2.99
CA VAL A 128 5.42 8.09 2.58
C VAL A 128 4.93 9.36 3.26
N ASN A 129 4.43 10.32 2.49
CA ASN A 129 3.72 11.48 3.01
C ASN A 129 2.23 11.30 2.77
N ILE A 130 1.40 11.58 3.78
CA ILE A 130 -0.07 11.55 3.69
C ILE A 130 -0.66 12.89 4.10
N GLY A 131 -1.85 13.22 3.59
CA GLY A 131 -2.54 14.46 3.93
C GLY A 131 -2.03 15.70 3.17
N LEU A 132 -1.37 15.52 2.04
CA LEU A 132 -0.82 16.63 1.25
C LEU A 132 -1.89 17.46 0.52
N ALA A 133 -3.08 16.90 0.27
CA ALA A 133 -4.16 17.60 -0.44
C ALA A 133 -5.08 18.40 0.50
N VAL A 134 -4.83 18.36 1.81
CA VAL A 134 -5.62 19.08 2.82
C VAL A 134 -4.78 20.16 3.49
N THR A 135 -5.43 21.23 3.96
CA THR A 135 -4.75 22.39 4.57
C THR A 135 -4.41 22.21 6.04
N THR A 136 -4.84 21.10 6.65
CA THR A 136 -4.73 20.85 8.09
C THR A 136 -3.37 20.32 8.54
N GLY A 137 -2.50 19.95 7.61
CA GLY A 137 -1.18 19.36 7.89
C GLY A 137 -0.98 17.99 7.26
N SER A 138 0.26 17.55 7.22
CA SER A 138 0.68 16.28 6.63
C SER A 138 1.61 15.51 7.56
N SER A 139 1.58 14.18 7.46
CA SER A 139 2.43 13.30 8.25
C SER A 139 3.33 12.49 7.33
N GLN A 140 4.63 12.46 7.66
CA GLN A 140 5.62 11.63 7.00
C GLN A 140 5.83 10.35 7.79
N TYR A 141 5.92 9.25 7.07
CA TYR A 141 6.26 7.92 7.58
C TYR A 141 7.50 7.40 6.86
N THR A 142 8.31 6.63 7.56
CA THR A 142 9.52 6.00 7.03
C THR A 142 9.47 4.50 7.31
N ALA A 143 9.75 3.68 6.29
CA ALA A 143 9.87 2.25 6.46
C ALA A 143 11.12 1.90 7.26
N THR A 144 10.98 0.98 8.21
CA THR A 144 12.10 0.63 9.11
C THR A 144 12.87 -0.61 8.69
N ALA A 145 12.18 -1.57 8.09
CA ALA A 145 12.73 -2.84 7.63
C ALA A 145 11.76 -3.47 6.60
N GLY A 146 12.24 -4.50 5.91
CA GLY A 146 11.48 -5.21 4.89
C GLY A 146 12.20 -5.20 3.55
N THR A 147 11.50 -5.61 2.50
CA THR A 147 12.05 -5.66 1.15
C THR A 147 11.08 -5.17 0.10
N VAL A 148 11.63 -4.53 -0.92
CA VAL A 148 10.90 -4.02 -2.09
C VAL A 148 11.57 -4.56 -3.33
N HIS A 149 10.78 -5.17 -4.20
CA HIS A 149 11.19 -5.53 -5.54
C HIS A 149 11.04 -4.29 -6.43
N ALA A 150 12.11 -3.92 -7.13
CA ALA A 150 12.08 -2.86 -8.12
C ALA A 150 12.45 -3.42 -9.49
N ILE A 151 11.64 -3.10 -10.50
CA ILE A 151 11.89 -3.45 -11.90
C ILE A 151 11.95 -2.16 -12.70
N ARG A 152 12.92 -2.04 -13.61
CA ARG A 152 12.99 -0.97 -14.60
C ARG A 152 12.47 -1.50 -15.93
N ASP A 153 11.41 -0.91 -16.44
CA ASP A 153 10.83 -1.32 -17.72
C ASP A 153 11.64 -0.81 -18.93
N GLN A 154 11.14 -1.10 -20.13
CA GLN A 154 11.79 -0.74 -21.39
C GLN A 154 11.79 0.77 -21.65
N ASP A 155 10.84 1.51 -21.06
CA ASP A 155 10.75 2.97 -21.13
C ASP A 155 11.62 3.65 -20.06
N GLY A 156 12.25 2.83 -19.19
CA GLY A 156 13.16 3.28 -18.16
C GLY A 156 12.46 3.70 -16.86
N ILE A 157 11.16 3.43 -16.72
CA ILE A 157 10.34 3.70 -15.55
C ILE A 157 10.55 2.59 -14.52
N PHE A 158 10.68 2.98 -13.25
CA PHE A 158 10.77 2.00 -12.16
C PHE A 158 9.40 1.68 -11.58
N HIS A 159 9.17 0.39 -11.38
CA HIS A 159 7.99 -0.21 -10.77
C HIS A 159 8.39 -0.83 -9.44
N PHE A 160 7.69 -0.48 -8.36
CA PHE A 160 8.00 -0.94 -7.01
C PHE A 160 6.88 -1.82 -6.46
N THR A 161 7.25 -2.96 -5.86
CA THR A 161 6.32 -3.86 -5.18
C THR A 161 6.92 -4.32 -3.86
N THR A 162 6.18 -4.17 -2.75
CA THR A 162 6.61 -4.75 -1.46
C THR A 162 6.49 -6.27 -1.52
N VAL A 163 7.52 -7.00 -1.09
CA VAL A 163 7.51 -8.47 -1.09
C VAL A 163 6.56 -9.03 -0.01
N ALA A 164 6.43 -8.30 1.09
CA ALA A 164 5.49 -8.55 2.19
C ALA A 164 5.05 -7.19 2.76
N PRO A 165 3.95 -7.12 3.54
CA PRO A 165 3.55 -5.89 4.22
C PRO A 165 4.70 -5.29 5.05
N VAL A 166 4.91 -3.98 4.91
CA VAL A 166 6.02 -3.25 5.53
C VAL A 166 5.47 -2.33 6.62
N PHE A 167 6.08 -2.34 7.81
CA PHE A 167 5.72 -1.36 8.85
C PHE A 167 6.49 -0.06 8.64
N VAL A 168 5.75 1.05 8.67
CA VAL A 168 6.29 2.40 8.56
C VAL A 168 5.97 3.19 9.81
N ASN A 169 6.96 3.91 10.32
CA ASN A 169 6.83 4.73 11.52
C ASN A 169 6.69 6.19 11.15
N LYS A 170 5.83 6.91 11.87
CA LYS A 170 5.71 8.36 11.72
C LYS A 170 7.00 9.03 12.18
N THR A 171 7.59 9.84 11.31
CA THR A 171 8.87 10.51 11.55
C THR A 171 8.78 12.02 11.60
N LEU A 172 7.76 12.61 10.97
CA LEU A 172 7.55 14.05 10.95
C LEU A 172 6.07 14.39 10.80
N ASP A 173 5.63 15.42 11.53
CA ASP A 173 4.36 16.09 11.32
C ASP A 173 4.62 17.52 10.85
N VAL A 174 4.05 17.89 9.71
CA VAL A 174 4.09 19.25 9.15
C VAL A 174 2.76 19.94 9.44
N SER A 175 2.82 21.16 9.97
CA SER A 175 1.64 21.94 10.36
C SER A 175 0.70 21.22 11.34
N GLY A 176 1.24 20.38 12.22
CA GLY A 176 0.46 19.61 13.20
C GLY A 176 0.08 18.19 12.75
N GLY A 177 0.41 17.81 11.51
CA GLY A 177 0.21 16.46 11.00
C GLY A 177 -1.24 16.15 10.62
N VAL A 178 -1.46 14.92 10.15
CA VAL A 178 -2.82 14.39 9.96
C VAL A 178 -3.40 14.04 11.32
N ALA A 179 -4.45 14.76 11.73
CA ALA A 179 -5.08 14.59 13.04
C ALA A 179 -5.54 13.15 13.27
N GLY A 180 -5.15 12.57 14.42
CA GLY A 180 -5.51 11.21 14.81
C GLY A 180 -4.77 10.10 14.05
N SER A 181 -3.79 10.44 13.21
CA SER A 181 -2.99 9.43 12.52
C SER A 181 -2.13 8.61 13.51
N PRO A 182 -2.05 7.27 13.35
CA PRO A 182 -1.28 6.43 14.27
C PRO A 182 0.23 6.62 14.10
N ASN A 183 1.01 6.24 15.11
CA ASN A 183 2.48 6.33 15.02
C ASN A 183 3.10 5.27 14.11
N VAL A 184 2.37 4.19 13.84
CA VAL A 184 2.81 3.08 12.99
C VAL A 184 1.67 2.74 12.05
N MET A 185 1.98 2.52 10.78
CA MET A 185 1.05 2.06 9.76
C MET A 185 1.65 0.90 8.97
N THR A 186 0.79 0.15 8.30
CA THR A 186 1.19 -0.93 7.39
C THR A 186 1.16 -0.43 5.95
N LEU A 187 2.31 -0.41 5.30
CA LEU A 187 2.50 -0.12 3.89
C LEU A 187 2.44 -1.39 3.05
N ASN A 188 1.61 -1.38 2.01
CA ASN A 188 1.68 -2.35 0.91
C ASN A 188 1.82 -1.58 -0.40
N VAL A 189 2.81 -1.92 -1.20
CA VAL A 189 3.03 -1.33 -2.53
C VAL A 189 2.79 -2.41 -3.57
N ALA A 190 1.97 -2.10 -4.57
CA ALA A 190 1.75 -2.97 -5.71
C ALA A 190 1.96 -2.17 -6.98
N ASP A 191 3.07 -2.47 -7.65
CA ASP A 191 3.44 -1.92 -8.95
C ASP A 191 3.36 -0.38 -8.97
N ALA A 192 3.85 0.27 -7.92
CA ALA A 192 3.87 1.73 -7.89
C ALA A 192 4.96 2.24 -8.84
N TYR A 193 4.55 3.06 -9.79
CA TYR A 193 5.35 3.79 -10.77
C TYR A 193 4.64 5.09 -11.09
#